data_AF-A0A967XEX1-F1
#
_entry.id   AF-A0A967XEX1-F1
#
_cell.length_a   1.000
_cell.length_b   1.000
_cell.length_c   1.000
_cell.angle_alpha   90.00
_cell.angle_beta   90.00
_cell.angle_gamma   90.00
#
_symmetry.space_group_name_H-M   'P 1'
#
loop_
_entity.id
_entity.type
_entity.pdbx_description
1 polymer ?
#
loop_
_entity_poly.entity_id
_entity_poly.type
_entity_poly.pdbx_seq_one_letter_code
_entity_poly.pdbx_strand_id
1 'polypeptide(L)'
;MYDKTGLVPFVSRLAAAGYQIVSSGGTAAALREAGVEVVAVEEVTGAPEMLGGRVKTLHPKIHGGILARGEVDDAELSDSGIERFDLVVCNLYPFRETVADPEATEIEIIEKIDIGGPAMVRA
;
A
#
# COMPACT_ATOMS: atom_id res chain seq x y z
N MET A 1 5.88 0.07 1.38
CA MET A 1 6.87 -0.53 2.29
C MET A 1 8.00 0.46 2.57
N TYR A 2 8.20 0.80 3.83
CA TYR A 2 9.39 1.52 4.30
C TYR A 2 10.62 0.61 4.13
N ASP A 3 10.67 -0.49 4.88
CA ASP A 3 11.71 -1.52 4.74
C ASP A 3 11.37 -2.47 3.57
N LYS A 4 12.31 -2.67 2.66
CA LYS A 4 12.15 -3.51 1.46
C LYS A 4 12.98 -4.79 1.54
N THR A 5 13.57 -5.09 2.69
CA THR A 5 14.34 -6.31 2.91
C THR A 5 13.49 -7.53 2.58
N GLY A 6 13.98 -8.37 1.66
CA GLY A 6 13.28 -9.58 1.20
C GLY A 6 12.02 -9.34 0.36
N LEU A 7 11.66 -8.08 0.05
CA LEU A 7 10.44 -7.74 -0.68
C LEU A 7 10.40 -8.38 -2.07
N VAL A 8 11.47 -8.19 -2.86
CA VAL A 8 11.52 -8.68 -4.25
C VAL A 8 11.36 -10.21 -4.31
N PRO A 9 12.18 -11.03 -3.62
CA PRO A 9 12.01 -12.47 -3.62
C PRO A 9 10.63 -12.94 -3.15
N PHE A 10 10.00 -12.23 -2.20
CA PHE A 10 8.66 -12.55 -1.71
C PHE A 10 7.60 -12.26 -2.76
N VAL A 11 7.57 -11.05 -3.32
CA VAL A 11 6.57 -10.62 -4.31
C VAL A 11 6.74 -11.37 -5.63
N SER A 12 7.97 -11.65 -6.08
CA SER A 12 8.19 -12.44 -7.30
C SER A 12 7.56 -13.84 -7.23
N ARG A 13 7.54 -14.46 -6.04
CA ARG A 13 6.85 -15.75 -5.84
C ARG A 13 5.33 -15.61 -5.91
N LEU A 14 4.77 -14.52 -5.37
CA LEU A 14 3.33 -14.24 -5.47
C LEU A 14 2.94 -14.01 -6.94
N ALA A 15 3.70 -13.19 -7.66
CA ALA A 15 3.48 -12.95 -9.09
C ALA A 15 3.57 -14.26 -9.90
N ALA A 16 4.57 -15.10 -9.63
CA ALA A 16 4.69 -16.42 -10.27
C ALA A 16 3.53 -17.39 -9.93
N ALA A 17 2.86 -17.19 -8.79
CA ALA A 17 1.66 -17.93 -8.41
C ALA A 17 0.36 -17.34 -9.00
N GLY A 18 0.45 -16.30 -9.83
CA GLY A 18 -0.69 -15.70 -10.52
C GLY A 18 -1.35 -14.52 -9.78
N TYR A 19 -0.75 -14.01 -8.70
CA TYR A 19 -1.27 -12.81 -8.04
C TYR A 19 -0.94 -11.56 -8.85
N GLN A 20 -1.95 -10.71 -9.04
CA GLN A 20 -1.75 -9.34 -9.51
C GLN A 20 -1.16 -8.48 -8.40
N ILE A 21 -0.10 -7.73 -8.70
CA ILE A 21 0.60 -6.91 -7.71
C ILE A 21 0.17 -5.45 -7.86
N VAL A 22 -0.45 -4.90 -6.81
CA VAL A 22 -0.78 -3.47 -6.71
C VAL A 22 0.21 -2.80 -5.75
N SER A 23 0.86 -1.73 -6.19
CA SER A 23 1.81 -1.00 -5.35
C SER A 23 1.93 0.47 -5.75
N SER A 24 2.62 1.29 -4.94
CA SER A 24 2.83 2.71 -5.22
C SER A 24 4.24 3.19 -4.88
N GLY A 25 4.60 4.35 -5.43
CA GLY A 25 5.85 5.06 -5.15
C GLY A 25 7.09 4.18 -5.23
N GLY A 26 8.03 4.37 -4.28
CA GLY A 26 9.29 3.65 -4.26
C GLY A 26 9.17 2.13 -4.06
N THR A 27 8.02 1.60 -3.63
CA THR A 27 7.81 0.14 -3.58
C THR A 27 7.52 -0.41 -4.98
N ALA A 28 6.64 0.25 -5.73
CA ALA A 28 6.37 -0.09 -7.13
C ALA A 28 7.62 0.03 -8.00
N ALA A 29 8.43 1.09 -7.81
CA ALA A 29 9.66 1.28 -8.56
C ALA A 29 10.67 0.13 -8.35
N ALA A 30 10.93 -0.26 -7.10
CA ALA A 30 11.85 -1.35 -6.78
C ALA A 30 11.40 -2.70 -7.34
N LEU A 31 10.08 -2.97 -7.35
CA LEU A 31 9.52 -4.19 -7.93
C LEU A 31 9.65 -4.22 -9.46
N ARG A 32 9.34 -3.09 -10.13
CA ARG A 32 9.50 -2.97 -11.59
C ARG A 32 10.94 -3.11 -12.04
N GLU A 33 11.89 -2.54 -11.30
CA GLU A 33 13.33 -2.71 -11.57
C GLU A 33 13.75 -4.19 -11.49
N ALA A 34 13.13 -4.97 -10.61
CA ALA A 34 13.33 -6.41 -10.51
C ALA A 34 12.52 -7.23 -11.54
N GLY A 35 11.85 -6.59 -12.50
CA GLY A 35 11.06 -7.24 -13.55
C GLY A 35 9.69 -7.77 -13.11
N VAL A 36 9.20 -7.34 -11.94
CA VAL A 36 7.84 -7.68 -11.49
C VAL A 36 6.85 -6.71 -12.10
N GLU A 37 5.79 -7.24 -12.72
CA GLU A 37 4.66 -6.45 -13.21
C GLU A 37 3.88 -5.87 -12.02
N VAL A 38 3.62 -4.57 -12.06
CA VAL A 38 2.96 -3.84 -10.97
C VAL A 38 1.93 -2.89 -11.57
N VAL A 39 0.68 -3.03 -11.10
CA VAL A 39 -0.40 -2.07 -11.30
C VAL A 39 -0.23 -0.95 -10.26
N ALA A 40 -0.21 0.31 -10.72
CA ALA A 40 -0.08 1.43 -9.80
C ALA A 40 -1.38 1.65 -8.99
N VAL A 41 -1.27 2.08 -7.73
CA VAL A 41 -2.45 2.45 -6.90
C VAL A 41 -3.27 3.56 -7.57
N GLU A 42 -2.60 4.46 -8.29
CA GLU A 42 -3.20 5.55 -9.04
C GLU A 42 -4.06 5.01 -10.21
N GLU A 43 -3.68 3.90 -10.82
CA GLU A 43 -4.46 3.23 -11.87
C GLU A 43 -5.73 2.58 -11.29
N VAL A 44 -5.63 1.96 -10.11
CA VAL A 44 -6.78 1.37 -9.41
C VAL A 44 -7.76 2.46 -8.96
N THR A 45 -7.24 3.50 -8.31
CA THR A 45 -8.06 4.55 -7.70
C THR A 45 -8.60 5.57 -8.71
N GLY A 46 -7.83 5.86 -9.77
CA GLY A 46 -8.06 7.00 -10.66
C GLY A 46 -7.77 8.36 -10.02
N ALA A 47 -7.28 8.38 -8.77
CA ALA A 47 -6.98 9.61 -8.06
C ALA A 47 -5.57 10.11 -8.39
N PRO A 48 -5.37 11.42 -8.59
CA PRO A 48 -4.03 11.98 -8.78
C PRO A 48 -3.21 11.86 -7.48
N GLU A 49 -1.88 11.92 -7.62
CA GLU A 49 -1.03 12.06 -6.45
C GLU A 49 -1.28 13.42 -5.77
N MET A 50 -1.55 13.38 -4.46
CA MET A 50 -1.87 14.56 -3.65
C MET A 50 -1.02 14.60 -2.38
N LEU A 51 -0.67 15.81 -1.95
CA LEU A 51 0.02 16.08 -0.68
C LEU A 51 1.33 15.26 -0.53
N GLY A 52 2.12 15.15 -1.60
CA GLY A 52 3.36 14.35 -1.60
C GLY A 52 3.12 12.85 -1.36
N GLY A 53 1.97 12.33 -1.81
CA GLY A 53 1.62 10.92 -1.68
C GLY A 53 1.03 10.52 -0.32
N ARG A 54 0.72 11.47 0.57
CA ARG A 54 0.18 11.20 1.92
C ARG A 54 -1.18 10.52 1.95
N VAL A 55 -2.01 10.72 0.91
CA VAL A 55 -3.40 10.25 0.89
C VAL A 55 -3.70 9.25 -0.22
N LYS A 56 -2.67 8.75 -0.92
CA LYS A 56 -2.85 7.91 -2.13
C LYS A 56 -3.59 6.59 -1.91
N THR A 57 -3.48 5.98 -0.73
CA THR A 57 -4.17 4.70 -0.42
C THR A 57 -5.46 4.89 0.36
N LEU A 58 -5.75 6.11 0.84
CA LEU A 58 -6.95 6.43 1.62
C LEU A 58 -8.16 6.62 0.68
N HIS A 59 -8.52 5.55 -0.03
CA HIS A 59 -9.51 5.58 -1.10
C HIS A 59 -10.50 4.41 -0.99
N PRO A 60 -11.81 4.61 -1.29
CA PRO A 60 -12.80 3.54 -1.23
C PRO A 60 -12.45 2.32 -2.09
N LYS A 61 -11.86 2.51 -3.27
CA LYS A 61 -11.41 1.39 -4.12
C LYS A 61 -10.29 0.54 -3.50
N ILE A 62 -9.51 1.09 -2.57
CA ILE A 62 -8.49 0.33 -1.84
C ILE A 62 -9.13 -0.32 -0.61
N HIS A 63 -9.75 0.48 0.25
CA HIS A 63 -10.30 -0.02 1.51
C HIS A 63 -11.53 -0.92 1.33
N GLY A 64 -12.39 -0.65 0.35
CA GLY A 64 -13.53 -1.50 0.02
C GLY A 64 -13.09 -2.88 -0.47
N GLY A 65 -12.02 -2.96 -1.26
CA GLY A 65 -11.44 -4.23 -1.70
C GLY A 65 -10.83 -5.04 -0.55
N ILE A 66 -10.31 -4.38 0.49
CA ILE A 66 -9.76 -5.03 1.70
C ILE A 66 -10.88 -5.46 2.65
N LEU A 67 -11.90 -4.61 2.85
CA LEU A 67 -12.95 -4.78 3.87
C LEU A 67 -14.14 -5.65 3.42
N ALA A 68 -14.24 -5.99 2.14
CA ALA A 68 -15.37 -6.74 1.61
C ALA A 68 -15.54 -8.12 2.28
N ARG A 69 -16.77 -8.46 2.64
CA ARG A 69 -17.06 -9.63 3.50
C ARG A 69 -17.47 -10.85 2.68
N GLY A 70 -16.55 -11.43 1.94
CA GLY A 70 -16.91 -12.57 1.10
C GLY A 70 -18.05 -12.21 0.14
N GLU A 71 -18.85 -13.20 -0.27
CA GLU A 71 -19.78 -13.03 -1.41
C GLU A 71 -20.94 -12.04 -1.14
N VAL A 72 -21.20 -11.67 0.13
CA VAL A 72 -22.33 -10.79 0.48
C VAL A 72 -22.20 -9.38 -0.09
N ASP A 73 -20.97 -8.92 -0.31
CA ASP A 73 -20.68 -7.56 -0.79
C ASP A 73 -20.32 -7.54 -2.30
N ASP A 74 -20.35 -8.68 -3.02
CA ASP A 74 -19.88 -8.77 -4.41
C ASP A 74 -20.67 -7.92 -5.40
N ALA A 75 -21.98 -7.81 -5.20
CA ALA A 75 -22.81 -6.95 -6.04
C ALA A 75 -22.40 -5.47 -5.90
N GLU A 76 -22.19 -5.00 -4.67
CA GLU A 76 -21.79 -3.61 -4.40
C GLU A 76 -20.36 -3.32 -4.91
N LEU A 77 -19.44 -4.28 -4.75
CA LEU A 77 -18.09 -4.18 -5.32
C LEU A 77 -18.13 -4.06 -6.84
N SER A 78 -18.89 -4.94 -7.51
CA SER A 78 -19.03 -4.94 -8.96
C SER A 78 -19.64 -3.64 -9.48
N ASP A 79 -20.74 -3.19 -8.87
CA ASP A 79 -21.41 -1.93 -9.23
C ASP A 79 -20.51 -0.70 -9.05
N SER A 80 -19.60 -0.77 -8.09
CA SER A 80 -18.64 0.30 -7.78
C SER A 80 -17.30 0.18 -8.53
N GLY A 81 -17.10 -0.89 -9.31
CA GLY A 81 -15.84 -1.19 -9.99
C GLY A 81 -14.67 -1.34 -9.01
N ILE A 82 -14.88 -2.07 -7.91
CA ILE A 82 -13.90 -2.37 -6.88
C ILE A 82 -13.53 -3.86 -6.96
N GLU A 83 -12.23 -4.14 -7.03
CA GLU A 83 -11.70 -5.50 -6.95
C GLU A 83 -11.26 -5.81 -5.51
N ARG A 84 -11.30 -7.10 -5.14
CA ARG A 84 -10.89 -7.57 -3.81
C ARG A 84 -9.38 -7.64 -3.67
N PHE A 85 -8.90 -7.47 -2.44
CA PHE A 85 -7.51 -7.72 -2.06
C PHE A 85 -7.42 -8.91 -1.12
N ASP A 86 -6.84 -10.02 -1.58
CA ASP A 86 -6.67 -11.23 -0.76
C ASP A 86 -5.49 -11.14 0.21
N LEU A 87 -4.53 -10.25 -0.08
CA LEU A 87 -3.31 -10.09 0.72
C LEU A 87 -2.87 -8.62 0.76
N VAL A 88 -2.70 -8.11 1.97
CA VAL A 88 -2.10 -6.79 2.23
C VAL A 88 -0.72 -6.97 2.85
N VAL A 89 0.30 -6.39 2.21
CA VAL A 89 1.69 -6.46 2.68
C VAL A 89 2.15 -5.04 2.99
N CYS A 90 2.26 -4.74 4.29
CA CYS A 90 2.58 -3.42 4.76
C CYS A 90 3.58 -3.47 5.92
N ASN A 91 4.53 -2.55 5.92
CA ASN A 91 5.29 -2.17 7.09
C ASN A 91 5.32 -0.64 7.19
N LEU A 92 5.42 -0.17 8.41
CA LEU A 92 5.23 1.23 8.78
C LEU A 92 6.57 1.97 8.81
N TYR A 93 6.51 3.29 8.75
CA TYR A 93 7.68 4.12 9.05
C TYR A 93 8.21 3.85 10.47
N PRO A 94 9.53 3.99 10.69
CA PRO A 94 10.19 3.66 11.95
C PRO A 94 10.00 4.80 12.96
N PHE A 95 8.74 5.06 13.33
CA PHE A 95 8.36 6.22 14.15
C PHE A 95 9.04 6.17 15.52
N ARG A 96 9.08 4.99 16.14
CA ARG A 96 9.71 4.80 17.46
C ARG A 96 11.20 5.12 17.41
N GLU A 97 11.89 4.64 16.39
CA GLU A 97 13.32 4.87 16.19
C GLU A 97 13.59 6.35 15.93
N THR A 98 12.74 6.98 15.12
CA THR A 98 12.85 8.43 14.81
C THR A 98 12.66 9.29 16.07
N VAL A 99 11.70 8.95 16.94
CA VAL A 99 11.50 9.66 18.23
C VAL A 99 12.63 9.42 19.22
N ALA A 100 13.28 8.26 19.17
CA ALA A 100 14.38 7.92 20.06
C ALA A 100 15.72 8.55 19.64
N ASP A 101 15.83 9.05 18.41
CA ASP A 101 17.02 9.73 17.91
C ASP A 101 17.11 11.15 18.52
N PRO A 102 18.14 11.45 19.33
CA PRO A 102 18.29 12.76 19.96
C PRO A 102 18.53 13.89 18.95
N GLU A 103 18.94 13.58 17.71
CA GLU A 103 19.19 14.57 16.66
C GLU A 103 17.94 14.84 15.80
N ALA A 104 16.87 14.05 15.96
CA ALA A 104 15.67 14.21 15.16
C ALA A 104 14.90 15.48 15.51
N THR A 105 14.51 16.23 14.48
CA THR A 105 13.66 17.41 14.61
C THR A 105 12.19 17.03 14.77
N GLU A 106 11.39 17.94 15.34
CA GLU A 106 9.94 17.78 15.44
C GLU A 106 9.30 17.55 14.06
N ILE A 107 9.78 18.26 13.02
CA ILE A 107 9.30 18.10 11.66
C ILE A 107 9.59 16.68 11.15
N GLU A 108 10.80 16.16 11.35
CA GLU A 108 11.13 14.80 10.92
C GLU A 108 10.28 13.74 11.63
N ILE A 109 10.02 13.91 12.93
CA ILE A 109 9.13 13.02 13.68
C ILE A 109 7.72 13.05 13.10
N ILE A 110 7.17 14.24 12.84
CA ILE A 110 5.83 14.40 12.26
C ILE A 110 5.74 13.77 10.87
N GLU A 111 6.77 13.90 10.02
CA GLU A 111 6.82 13.27 8.70
C GLU A 111 6.85 11.73 8.76
N LYS A 112 7.21 11.12 9.89
CA LYS A 112 7.18 9.66 10.09
C LYS A 112 5.88 9.13 10.67
N ILE A 113 4.87 9.98 10.92
CA ILE A 113 3.54 9.53 11.30
C ILE A 113 2.85 8.94 10.07
N ASP A 114 2.78 7.61 10.01
CA ASP A 114 2.09 6.89 8.93
C ASP A 114 0.57 6.94 9.14
N ILE A 115 -0.17 7.25 8.07
CA ILE A 115 -1.63 7.29 8.07
C ILE A 115 -2.19 6.15 7.22
N GLY A 116 -1.74 6.06 5.97
CA GLY A 116 -2.23 5.05 5.01
C GLY A 116 -1.85 3.63 5.40
N GLY A 117 -0.62 3.41 5.86
CA GLY A 117 -0.14 2.09 6.28
C GLY A 117 -0.99 1.49 7.41
N PRO A 118 -1.15 2.18 8.56
CA PRO A 118 -1.98 1.69 9.66
C PRO A 118 -3.45 1.57 9.29
N ALA A 119 -3.97 2.44 8.42
CA ALA A 119 -5.35 2.32 7.94
C ALA A 119 -5.56 1.02 7.15
N MET A 120 -4.62 0.64 6.26
CA MET A 120 -4.72 -0.60 5.50
C MET A 120 -4.51 -1.85 6.36
N VAL A 121 -3.61 -1.81 7.36
CA VAL A 121 -3.39 -2.94 8.28
C VAL A 121 -4.58 -3.20 9.20
N ARG A 122 -5.36 -2.16 9.51
CA ARG A 122 -6.53 -2.23 10.39
C ARG A 122 -7.86 -2.48 9.68
N ALA A 123 -7.88 -2.31 8.36
CA ALA A 123 -9.02 -2.59 7.51
C ALA A 123 -9.21 -4.12 7.47
#